data_AF-A0A959LUJ0-F1
#
_entry.id   AF-A0A959LUJ0-F1
#
_cell.length_a   1.000
_cell.length_b   1.000
_cell.length_c   1.000
_cell.angle_alpha   90.00
_cell.angle_beta   90.00
_cell.angle_gamma   90.00
#
_symmetry.space_group_name_H-M   'P 1'
#
loop_
_entity.id
_entity.type
_entity.pdbx_description
1 polymer ?
#
loop_
_entity_poly.entity_id
_entity_poly.type
_entity_poly.pdbx_seq_one_letter_code
_entity_poly.pdbx_strand_id
1 'polypeptide(L)' 'MIIINLEPKNNSKITIYNLQGKEIYSNSHDLVKGENQIGLNQILNNGMYLVKITSNVNESLVFKLLRVE' A
#
# COMPACT_ATOMS: atom_id res chain seq x y z
N MET A 1 1.52 0.48 -11.30
CA MET A 1 2.42 -0.40 -10.51
C MET A 1 3.00 0.46 -9.41
N ILE A 2 2.93 0.04 -8.14
CA ILE A 2 3.53 0.79 -7.03
C ILE A 2 4.79 0.06 -6.57
N ILE A 3 5.90 0.80 -6.48
CA ILE A 3 7.13 0.34 -5.83
C ILE A 3 7.14 0.91 -4.42
N ILE A 4 7.28 0.01 -3.44
CA ILE A 4 7.37 0.36 -2.03
C ILE A 4 8.66 -0.28 -1.50
N ASN A 5 9.56 0.57 -0.98
CA ASN A 5 10.77 0.11 -0.32
C ASN A 5 10.49 0.05 1.18
N LEU A 6 10.56 -1.15 1.75
CA LEU A 6 10.29 -1.39 3.15
C LEU A 6 11.34 -2.34 3.72
N GLU A 7 11.69 -2.13 4.97
CA GLU A 7 12.34 -3.16 5.77
C GLU A 7 11.44 -4.41 5.82
N PRO A 8 12.01 -5.63 5.84
CA PRO A 8 11.24 -6.86 5.79
C PRO A 8 10.23 -6.92 6.93
N LYS A 9 8.96 -7.09 6.58
CA LYS A 9 7.85 -7.18 7.53
C LYS A 9 6.89 -8.26 7.05
N ASN A 10 7.05 -9.45 7.63
CA ASN A 10 6.11 -10.55 7.44
C ASN A 10 4.70 -10.10 7.83
N ASN A 11 3.69 -10.55 7.07
CA ASN A 11 2.28 -10.28 7.34
C ASN A 11 1.94 -8.77 7.47
N SER A 12 2.17 -8.01 6.39
CA SER A 12 1.82 -6.59 6.33
C SER A 12 0.48 -6.38 5.64
N LYS A 13 -0.42 -5.61 6.26
CA LYS A 13 -1.67 -5.18 5.65
C LYS A 13 -1.48 -3.88 4.89
N ILE A 14 -1.86 -3.89 3.62
CA ILE A 14 -1.84 -2.73 2.74
C ILE A 14 -3.27 -2.28 2.50
N THR A 15 -3.54 -1.03 2.83
CA THR A 15 -4.85 -0.40 2.66
C THR A 15 -4.70 0.88 1.86
N ILE A 16 -5.58 1.10 0.90
CA ILE A 16 -5.55 2.26 0.00
C ILE A 16 -6.86 3.02 0.14
N TYR A 17 -6.74 4.33 0.35
CA TYR A 17 -7.86 5.26 0.47
C TYR A 17 -7.84 6.26 -0.69
N ASN A 18 -9.01 6.65 -1.18
CA ASN A 18 -9.13 7.83 -2.04
C ASN A 18 -9.07 9.12 -1.18
N LEU A 19 -9.05 10.30 -1.82
CA LEU A 19 -9.01 11.60 -1.11
C LEU A 19 -10.25 11.89 -0.24
N GLN A 20 -11.35 11.17 -0.43
CA GLN A 20 -12.55 11.27 0.42
C GLN A 20 -12.44 10.39 1.68
N GLY A 21 -11.33 9.67 1.86
CA GLY A 21 -11.14 8.73 2.96
C GLY A 21 -11.82 7.36 2.76
N LYS A 22 -12.40 7.10 1.58
CA LYS A 22 -13.01 5.80 1.27
C LYS A 22 -11.93 4.76 0.99
N GLU A 23 -12.02 3.61 1.64
CA GLU A 23 -11.19 2.44 1.36
C GLU A 23 -11.52 1.86 -0.02
N ILE A 24 -10.50 1.72 -0.87
CA ILE A 24 -10.59 1.19 -2.23
C ILE A 24 -9.95 -0.20 -2.32
N TYR A 25 -8.97 -0.48 -1.48
CA TYR A 25 -8.25 -1.74 -1.46
C TYR A 25 -7.77 -2.05 -0.03
N SER A 26 -7.84 -3.32 0.35
CA SER A 26 -7.30 -3.87 1.60
C SER A 26 -6.84 -5.29 1.33
N ASN A 27 -5.56 -5.57 1.51
CA ASN A 27 -5.08 -6.95 1.47
C ASN A 27 -3.81 -7.14 2.30
N SER A 28 -3.61 -8.37 2.78
CA SER A 28 -2.39 -8.78 3.44
C SER A 28 -1.38 -9.28 2.41
N HIS A 29 -0.14 -8.85 2.56
CA HIS A 29 0.98 -9.24 1.71
C HIS A 29 2.17 -9.61 2.59
N ASP A 30 2.88 -10.65 2.20
CA ASP A 30 4.20 -10.93 2.73
C ASP A 30 5.22 -10.07 1.99
N LEU A 31 5.71 -9.04 2.69
CA LEU A 31 6.65 -8.09 2.12
C LEU A 31 8.07 -8.55 2.44
N VAL A 32 8.86 -8.76 1.38
CA VAL A 32 10.26 -9.14 1.49
C VAL A 32 11.14 -7.90 1.64
N LYS A 33 12.39 -8.08 2.09
CA LYS A 33 13.36 -6.98 2.17
C LYS A 33 13.64 -6.42 0.76
N GLY A 34 13.53 -5.10 0.61
CA GLY A 34 13.80 -4.40 -0.64
C GLY A 34 12.54 -3.96 -1.37
N GLU A 35 12.58 -3.98 -2.70
CA GLU A 35 11.48 -3.50 -3.53
C GLU A 35 10.38 -4.57 -3.66
N ASN A 36 9.18 -4.21 -3.19
CA ASN A 36 7.98 -5.01 -3.42
C ASN A 36 7.11 -4.30 -4.45
N GLN A 37 6.61 -5.06 -5.42
CA GLN A 37 5.71 -4.57 -6.47
C GLN A 37 4.30 -5.09 -6.23
N ILE A 38 3.33 -4.18 -6.27
CA ILE A 38 1.92 -4.52 -6.10
C ILE A 38 1.15 -4.01 -7.31
N GLY A 39 0.52 -4.96 -8.00
CA GLY A 39 -0.33 -4.69 -9.17
C GLY A 39 -1.70 -4.17 -8.76
N LEU A 40 -1.95 -2.89 -8.99
CA LEU A 40 -3.22 -2.21 -8.63
C LEU A 40 -3.89 -1.53 -9.82
N ASN A 41 -3.34 -1.74 -11.03
CA ASN A 41 -3.69 -0.98 -12.24
C ASN A 41 -5.15 -1.18 -12.70
N GLN A 42 -5.83 -2.25 -12.26
CA GLN A 42 -7.21 -2.52 -12.64
C GLN A 42 -8.24 -2.03 -11.61
N ILE A 43 -7.79 -1.57 -10.44
CA ILE A 43 -8.67 -1.23 -9.30
C ILE A 43 -8.72 0.29 -9.10
N LEU A 44 -7.64 0.99 -9.48
CA LEU A 44 -7.50 2.44 -9.27
C LEU A 44 -7.82 3.18 -10.57
N ASN A 45 -8.70 4.17 -10.48
CA ASN A 45 -8.91 5.15 -11.53
C ASN A 45 -7.83 6.24 -11.45
N ASN A 46 -7.78 7.11 -12.44
CA ASN A 46 -6.89 8.28 -12.42
C ASN A 46 -7.22 9.17 -11.21
N GLY A 47 -6.18 9.54 -10.45
CA GLY A 47 -6.35 10.34 -9.25
C GLY A 47 -5.27 10.15 -8.20
N MET A 48 -5.57 10.66 -7.00
CA MET A 48 -4.67 10.64 -5.86
C MET A 48 -5.20 9.69 -4.79
N TYR A 49 -4.28 8.92 -4.20
CA TYR A 49 -4.59 7.90 -3.20
C TYR A 49 -3.60 7.96 -2.04
N LEU A 50 -4.10 7.64 -0.85
CA LEU A 50 -3.30 7.43 0.35
C LEU A 50 -3.10 5.93 0.55
N VAL A 51 -1.86 5.47 0.49
CA VAL A 51 -1.47 4.09 0.80
C VAL A 51 -1.02 4.04 2.25
N LYS A 52 -1.69 3.21 3.05
CA LYS A 52 -1.35 2.88 4.44
C LYS A 52 -0.84 1.45 4.48
N ILE A 53 0.32 1.24 5.09
CA ILE A 53 0.90 -0.09 5.27
C ILE A 53 1.10 -0.29 6.76
N THR A 54 0.48 -1.35 7.29
CA THR A 54 0.55 -1.70 8.71
C THR A 54 1.19 -3.07 8.83
N SER A 55 2.29 -3.17 9.58
CA SER A 55 2.85 -4.47 9.95
C SER A 55 2.19 -4.96 11.22
N ASN A 56 1.67 -6.19 11.19
CA ASN A 56 1.06 -6.83 12.35
C ASN A 56 2.08 -7.21 13.43
N VAL A 57 3.38 -7.15 13.13
CA VAL A 57 4.46 -7.57 14.04
C VAL A 57 5.00 -6.39 14.86
N ASN A 58 5.11 -5.20 14.26
CA ASN A 58 5.82 -4.06 14.86
C ASN A 58 5.03 -2.73 14.80
N GLU A 59 3.71 -2.77 14.59
CA GLU A 59 2.81 -1.60 14.46
C GLU A 59 3.31 -0.48 13.52
N SER A 60 4.27 -0.78 12.66
CA SER A 60 4.90 0.25 11.85
C SER A 60 3.93 0.68 10.77
N LEU A 61 3.69 1.99 10.73
CA LEU A 61 2.79 2.64 9.80
C LEU A 61 3.59 3.42 8.78
N VAL A 62 3.45 3.06 7.50
CA VAL A 62 3.97 3.85 6.39
C VAL A 62 2.81 4.44 5.61
N PHE A 63 2.86 5.74 5.40
CA PHE A 63 1.92 6.47 4.56
C PHE A 63 2.63 6.94 3.30
N LYS A 64 2.05 6.65 2.13
CA LYS A 64 2.56 7.13 0.84
C LYS A 64 1.42 7.69 0.02
N LEU A 65 1.62 8.88 -0.54
CA LEU A 65 0.73 9.42 -1.56
C LEU A 65 1.09 8.83 -2.92
N LEU A 66 0.07 8.36 -3.62
CA LEU A 66 0.18 7.80 -4.96
C LEU A 66 -0.65 8.65 -5.92
N ARG A 67 -0.03 9.06 -7.03
CA ARG A 67 -0.72 9.60 -8.20
C ARG A 67 -0.83 8.50 -9.26
N VAL A 68 -2.04 8.27 -9.75
CA VAL A 68 -2.34 7.37 -10.87
C VAL A 68 -2.77 8.24 -12.06
N GLU A 69 -2.15 8.00 -13.21
CA GLU A 69 -2.35 8.73 -14.47
C GLU A 69 -2.92 7.85 -15.57
#